data_AF-A0AAW5TQD5-F1
#
_entry.id   AF-A0AAW5TQD5-F1
#
_cell.length_a   1.000
_cell.length_b   1.000
_cell.length_c   1.000
_cell.angle_alpha   90.00
_cell.angle_beta   90.00
_cell.angle_gamma   90.00
#
_symmetry.space_group_name_H-M   'P 1'
#
loop_
_entity.id
_entity.type
_entity.pdbx_description
1 polymer ?
#
loop_
_entity_poly.entity_id
_entity_poly.type
_entity_poly.pdbx_seq_one_letter_code
_entity_poly.pdbx_strand_id
1 'polypeptide(L)'
;MNKEKIKCLFWSVIALSFVTIVITFVSFLRMNLKLGFIFLLLSAVMLLINYLCEYSLLKKEYKDDTTSLSLPSLLKKGNSINPNSSRGKIVWFMKFIFPLALSLACIFALIVFYSILFYSILFYSILFYSIVSISSRCKYDST
;
A
#
# COMPACT_ATOMS: atom_id res chain seq x y z
N MET A 1 10.47 17.48 15.93
CA MET A 1 8.99 17.39 15.94
C MET A 1 8.53 17.33 17.38
N ASN A 2 7.62 18.22 17.78
CA ASN A 2 7.07 18.31 19.14
C ASN A 2 6.14 17.11 19.43
N LYS A 3 6.13 16.57 20.66
CA LYS A 3 5.34 15.41 21.10
C LYS A 3 3.85 15.56 20.78
N GLU A 4 3.30 16.76 20.98
CA GLU A 4 1.90 17.07 20.66
C GLU A 4 1.60 17.04 19.16
N LYS A 5 2.53 17.50 18.31
CA LYS A 5 2.39 17.38 16.85
C LYS A 5 2.38 15.91 16.41
N ILE A 6 3.21 15.06 17.03
CA ILE A 6 3.27 13.62 16.73
C ILE A 6 1.95 12.94 17.10
N LYS A 7 1.38 13.25 18.27
CA LYS A 7 0.08 12.71 18.69
C LYS A 7 -1.03 13.11 17.73
N CYS A 8 -1.09 14.40 17.34
CA CYS A 8 -2.08 14.87 16.39
C CYS A 8 -1.96 14.15 15.03
N LEU A 9 -0.74 14.02 14.50
CA LEU A 9 -0.45 13.24 13.29
C LEU A 9 -0.86 11.76 13.42
N PHE A 10 -0.59 11.14 14.56
CA PHE A 10 -0.96 9.75 14.81
C PHE A 10 -2.48 9.54 14.72
N TRP A 11 -3.27 10.38 15.41
CA TRP A 11 -4.72 10.28 15.40
C TRP A 11 -5.34 10.62 14.03
N SER A 12 -4.77 11.59 13.30
CA SER A 12 -5.24 11.91 11.94
C SER A 12 -4.95 10.77 10.96
N VAL A 13 -3.79 10.12 11.05
CA VAL A 13 -3.45 8.94 10.24
C VAL A 13 -4.36 7.76 10.55
N ILE A 14 -4.73 7.54 11.82
CA ILE A 14 -5.70 6.50 12.20
C ILE A 14 -7.08 6.79 11.61
N ALA A 15 -7.57 8.03 11.72
CA ALA A 15 -8.88 8.39 11.15
C ALA A 15 -8.88 8.16 9.62
N LEU A 16 -7.82 8.58 8.94
CA LEU A 16 -7.67 8.39 7.50
C LEU A 16 -7.53 6.91 7.10
N SER A 17 -6.87 6.08 7.93
CA SER A 17 -6.72 4.66 7.64
C SER A 17 -8.08 3.93 7.69
N PHE A 18 -8.98 4.29 8.61
CA PHE A 18 -10.34 3.74 8.61
C PHE A 18 -11.10 4.08 7.32
N VAL A 19 -11.05 5.33 6.87
CA VAL A 19 -11.72 5.75 5.63
C VAL A 19 -11.18 4.99 4.42
N THR A 20 -9.86 4.84 4.32
CA THR A 20 -9.24 4.13 3.20
C THR A 20 -9.56 2.64 3.18
N ILE A 21 -9.65 1.98 4.34
CA ILE A 21 -10.09 0.57 4.43
C ILE A 21 -11.52 0.39 3.92
N VAL A 22 -12.44 1.28 4.29
CA VAL A 22 -13.84 1.23 3.83
C VAL A 22 -13.90 1.40 2.30
N ILE A 23 -13.18 2.38 1.74
CA ILE A 23 -13.14 2.60 0.29
C ILE A 23 -12.52 1.40 -0.43
N THR A 24 -11.47 0.80 0.13
CA THR A 24 -10.84 -0.40 -0.41
C THR A 24 -11.85 -1.54 -0.50
N PHE A 25 -12.58 -1.81 0.58
CA PHE A 25 -13.58 -2.86 0.63
C PHE A 25 -14.70 -2.64 -0.40
N VAL A 26 -15.25 -1.43 -0.47
CA VAL A 26 -16.28 -1.06 -1.47
C VAL A 26 -15.74 -1.21 -2.90
N SER A 27 -14.47 -0.87 -3.13
CA SER A 27 -13.85 -0.99 -4.45
C SER A 27 -13.78 -2.45 -4.91
N PHE A 28 -13.43 -3.38 -4.02
CA PHE A 28 -13.44 -4.81 -4.31
C PHE A 28 -14.85 -5.35 -4.53
N LEU A 29 -15.85 -4.94 -3.74
CA LEU A 29 -17.25 -5.32 -3.97
C LEU A 29 -17.76 -4.87 -5.35
N ARG A 30 -17.30 -3.71 -5.84
CA ARG A 30 -17.64 -3.18 -7.16
C ARG A 30 -16.77 -3.72 -8.29
N MET A 31 -15.88 -4.69 -8.03
CA MET A 31 -14.89 -5.20 -8.99
C MET A 31 -14.00 -4.12 -9.61
N ASN A 32 -13.88 -2.96 -8.95
CA ASN A 32 -12.98 -1.89 -9.38
C ASN A 32 -11.59 -2.13 -8.80
N LEU A 33 -10.89 -3.13 -9.36
CA LEU A 33 -9.59 -3.59 -8.89
C LEU A 33 -8.53 -2.48 -8.90
N LYS A 34 -8.56 -1.60 -9.92
CA LYS A 34 -7.65 -0.45 -10.00
C LYS A 34 -7.79 0.45 -8.78
N LEU A 35 -9.02 0.83 -8.42
CA LEU A 35 -9.27 1.66 -7.25
C LEU A 35 -8.91 0.91 -5.95
N GLY A 36 -9.27 -0.37 -5.87
CA GLY A 36 -8.95 -1.23 -4.72
C GLY A 36 -7.46 -1.29 -4.42
N PHE A 37 -6.62 -1.59 -5.42
CA PHE A 37 -5.17 -1.65 -5.24
C PHE A 37 -4.54 -0.29 -4.91
N ILE A 38 -5.07 0.82 -5.47
CA ILE A 38 -4.59 2.18 -5.13
C ILE A 38 -4.84 2.48 -3.65
N PHE A 39 -6.04 2.21 -3.14
CA PHE A 39 -6.37 2.45 -1.74
C PHE A 39 -5.70 1.45 -0.79
N LEU A 40 -5.46 0.20 -1.23
CA LEU A 40 -4.63 -0.74 -0.48
C LEU A 40 -3.20 -0.23 -0.33
N LEU A 41 -2.60 0.32 -1.40
CA LEU A 41 -1.27 0.92 -1.35
C LEU A 41 -1.24 2.15 -0.42
N LEU A 42 -2.27 3.00 -0.49
CA LEU A 42 -2.42 4.13 0.43
C LEU A 42 -2.50 3.66 1.90
N SER A 43 -3.23 2.58 2.18
CA SER A 43 -3.34 2.01 3.53
C SER A 43 -1.98 1.49 4.04
N ALA A 44 -1.17 0.87 3.17
CA ALA A 44 0.17 0.42 3.52
C ALA A 44 1.11 1.60 3.86
N VAL A 45 1.02 2.70 3.10
CA VAL A 45 1.77 3.94 3.37
C VAL A 45 1.35 4.54 4.71
N MET A 46 0.05 4.63 4.99
CA MET A 46 -0.46 5.14 6.27
C MET A 46 0.01 4.28 7.44
N LEU A 47 0.02 2.95 7.29
CA LEU A 47 0.54 2.04 8.30
C LEU A 47 2.05 2.26 8.54
N LEU A 48 2.83 2.48 7.48
CA LEU A 48 4.25 2.78 7.58
C LEU A 48 4.52 4.10 8.32
N ILE A 49 3.78 5.16 7.98
CA ILE A 49 3.87 6.46 8.66
C ILE A 49 3.54 6.30 10.16
N ASN A 50 2.52 5.51 10.47
CA ASN A 50 2.12 5.24 11.84
C ASN A 50 3.24 4.55 12.64
N TYR A 51 3.84 3.51 12.06
CA TYR A 51 4.98 2.82 12.65
C TYR A 51 6.20 3.73 12.82
N LEU A 52 6.49 4.59 11.85
CA LEU A 52 7.59 5.57 11.95
C LEU A 52 7.34 6.59 13.08
N CYS A 53 6.10 7.07 13.23
CA CYS A 53 5.73 7.97 14.32
C CYS A 53 5.96 7.30 15.68
N GLU A 54 5.42 6.11 15.88
CA GLU A 54 5.56 5.36 17.14
C GLU A 54 7.03 5.00 17.43
N TYR A 55 7.77 4.50 16.43
CA TYR A 55 9.20 4.20 16.55
C TYR A 55 10.01 5.43 16.95
N SER A 56 9.81 6.56 16.27
CA SER A 56 10.58 7.79 16.50
C SER A 56 10.33 8.38 17.89
N LEU A 57 9.12 8.23 18.42
CA LEU A 57 8.73 8.73 19.72
C LEU A 57 9.31 7.85 20.83
N LEU A 58 9.13 6.53 20.75
CA LEU A 58 9.66 5.58 21.73
C LEU A 58 11.19 5.61 21.79
N LYS A 59 11.85 5.72 20.64
CA LYS A 59 13.31 5.81 20.55
C LYS A 59 13.88 7.03 21.28
N LYS A 60 13.13 8.13 21.31
CA LYS A 60 13.53 9.37 22.00
C LYS A 60 13.25 9.32 23.49
N GLU A 61 12.05 8.89 23.88
CA GLU A 61 11.64 8.90 25.29
C GLU A 61 12.42 7.86 26.12
N TYR A 62 12.66 6.67 25.56
CA TYR A 62 13.28 5.56 26.28
C TYR A 62 14.71 5.29 25.80
N LYS A 63 15.48 6.35 25.51
CA LYS A 63 16.85 6.23 24.98
C LYS A 63 17.77 5.45 25.93
N ASP A 64 17.56 5.59 27.23
CA ASP A 64 18.42 5.02 28.27
C ASP A 64 18.06 3.56 28.59
N ASP A 65 16.82 3.14 28.31
CA ASP A 65 16.39 1.76 28.52
C ASP A 65 16.66 0.91 27.28
N THR A 66 17.69 0.08 27.36
CA THR A 66 18.11 -0.84 26.28
C THR A 66 17.79 -2.30 26.58
N THR A 67 17.25 -2.60 27.76
CA THR A 67 17.11 -3.98 28.26
C THR A 67 15.67 -4.47 28.20
N SER A 68 14.71 -3.60 28.51
CA SER A 68 13.30 -3.97 28.48
C SER A 68 12.80 -4.21 27.06
N LEU A 69 11.96 -5.23 26.87
CA LEU A 69 11.34 -5.49 25.56
C LEU A 69 10.02 -4.72 25.40
N SER A 70 9.22 -4.65 26.46
CA SER A 70 7.91 -4.00 26.46
C SER A 70 7.95 -2.69 27.25
N LEU A 71 7.44 -1.62 26.66
CA LEU A 71 7.33 -0.30 27.26
C LEU A 71 5.88 0.18 27.22
N PRO A 72 5.45 1.05 28.14
CA PRO A 72 4.15 1.69 28.01
C PRO A 72 4.10 2.54 26.73
N SER A 73 3.03 2.41 25.95
CA SER A 73 2.86 3.20 24.74
C SER A 73 2.50 4.65 25.08
N LEU A 74 3.07 5.59 24.33
CA LEU A 74 2.84 7.03 24.49
C LEU A 74 1.72 7.58 23.59
N LEU A 75 1.25 6.77 22.63
CA LEU A 75 0.27 7.17 21.60
C LEU A 75 -1.09 6.49 21.79
N LYS A 76 -1.11 5.31 22.41
CA LYS A 76 -2.30 4.50 22.64
C LYS A 76 -2.22 3.83 24.00
N LYS A 77 -3.37 3.35 24.49
CA LYS A 77 -3.40 2.55 25.71
C LYS A 77 -2.76 1.18 25.46
N GLY A 78 -1.94 0.72 26.40
CA GLY A 78 -1.28 -0.59 26.37
C GLY A 78 0.24 -0.49 26.18
N ASN A 79 0.86 -1.63 25.85
CA ASN A 79 2.30 -1.75 25.75
C ASN A 79 2.75 -1.70 24.28
N SER A 80 3.91 -1.09 24.06
CA SER A 80 4.65 -1.12 22.79
C SER A 80 6.02 -1.76 22.99
N ILE A 81 6.75 -1.90 21.89
CA ILE A 81 8.01 -2.65 21.86
C ILE A 81 9.16 -1.65 21.87
N ASN A 82 10.14 -1.89 22.73
CA ASN A 82 11.30 -1.03 22.88
C ASN A 82 12.20 -1.08 21.64
N PRO A 83 12.31 0.00 20.84
CA PRO A 83 13.16 0.03 19.66
C PRO A 83 14.66 0.08 19.97
N ASN A 84 15.05 0.34 21.23
CA ASN A 84 16.45 0.45 21.63
C ASN A 84 17.06 -0.90 22.04
N SER A 85 16.23 -1.86 22.47
CA SER A 85 16.64 -3.24 22.75
C SER A 85 17.00 -4.03 21.48
N SER A 86 17.94 -4.98 21.57
CA SER A 86 18.35 -5.82 20.43
C SER A 86 17.19 -6.63 19.86
N ARG A 87 16.40 -7.28 20.73
CA ARG A 87 15.19 -8.01 20.34
C ARG A 87 14.13 -7.08 19.75
N GLY A 88 13.91 -5.91 20.35
CA GLY A 88 12.93 -4.97 19.85
C GLY A 88 13.28 -4.38 18.49
N LYS A 89 14.56 -4.16 18.16
CA LYS A 89 15.01 -3.80 16.81
C LYS A 89 14.56 -4.81 15.76
N ILE A 90 14.70 -6.10 16.04
CA ILE A 90 14.26 -7.19 15.15
C ILE A 90 12.74 -7.14 14.97
N VAL A 91 11.99 -6.98 16.06
CA VAL A 91 10.52 -6.93 15.95
C VAL A 91 10.04 -5.69 15.18
N TRP A 92 10.66 -4.54 15.40
CA TRP A 92 10.37 -3.32 14.63
C TRP A 92 10.70 -3.50 13.15
N PHE A 93 11.82 -4.14 12.83
CA PHE A 93 12.18 -4.48 11.45
C PHE A 93 11.10 -5.34 10.78
N MET A 94 10.61 -6.37 11.46
CA MET A 94 9.50 -7.19 10.95
C MET A 94 8.21 -6.37 10.76
N LYS A 95 7.88 -5.46 11.68
CA LYS A 95 6.73 -4.55 11.52
C LYS A 95 6.86 -3.66 10.30
N PHE A 96 8.06 -3.19 9.95
CA PHE A 96 8.29 -2.37 8.75
C PHE A 96 8.28 -3.18 7.46
N ILE A 97 8.74 -4.44 7.50
CA ILE A 97 8.72 -5.34 6.34
C ILE A 97 7.30 -5.59 5.86
N PHE A 98 6.35 -5.80 6.76
CA PHE A 98 4.97 -6.14 6.38
C PHE A 98 4.31 -5.13 5.40
N PRO A 99 4.19 -3.81 5.72
CA PRO A 99 3.62 -2.84 4.80
C PRO A 99 4.47 -2.66 3.54
N LEU A 100 5.79 -2.83 3.63
CA LEU A 100 6.67 -2.74 2.46
C LEU A 100 6.42 -3.89 1.48
N ALA A 101 6.36 -5.12 1.97
CA ALA A 101 6.02 -6.30 1.16
C ALA A 101 4.62 -6.17 0.55
N LEU A 102 3.63 -5.70 1.32
CA LEU A 102 2.28 -5.44 0.82
C LEU A 102 2.27 -4.39 -0.31
N SER A 103 3.00 -3.29 -0.14
CA SER A 103 3.12 -2.26 -1.18
C SER A 103 3.76 -2.79 -2.46
N LEU A 104 4.81 -3.60 -2.35
CA LEU A 104 5.48 -4.20 -3.49
C LEU A 104 4.57 -5.18 -4.24
N ALA A 105 3.83 -6.01 -3.51
CA ALA A 105 2.83 -6.92 -4.09
C ALA A 105 1.72 -6.16 -4.83
N CYS A 106 1.25 -5.03 -4.30
CA CYS A 106 0.26 -4.19 -4.96
C CYS A 106 0.79 -3.57 -6.25
N ILE A 107 2.01 -3.03 -6.21
CA ILE A 107 2.65 -2.44 -7.39
C ILE A 107 2.80 -3.51 -8.48
N PHE A 108 3.28 -4.69 -8.11
CA PHE A 108 3.40 -5.81 -9.03
C PHE A 108 2.05 -6.21 -9.66
N ALA A 109 1.00 -6.34 -8.84
CA ALA A 109 -0.34 -6.67 -9.33
C ALA A 109 -0.89 -5.61 -10.30
N LEU A 110 -0.66 -4.32 -10.01
CA LEU A 110 -1.04 -3.23 -10.90
C LEU A 110 -0.28 -3.29 -12.23
N ILE A 111 1.02 -3.53 -12.20
CA ILE A 111 1.84 -3.66 -13.42
C ILE A 111 1.28 -4.80 -14.29
N VAL A 112 1.09 -5.99 -13.72
CA VAL A 112 0.54 -7.15 -14.44
C VAL A 112 -0.85 -6.84 -15.03
N PHE A 113 -1.72 -6.20 -14.25
CA PHE A 113 -3.05 -5.80 -14.73
C PHE A 113 -2.97 -4.87 -15.94
N TYR A 114 -2.14 -3.83 -15.89
CA TYR A 114 -1.96 -2.92 -17.02
C TYR A 114 -1.29 -3.58 -18.22
N SER A 115 -0.34 -4.50 -18.00
CA SER A 115 0.26 -5.27 -19.08
C SER A 115 -0.77 -6.11 -19.82
N ILE A 116 -1.63 -6.84 -19.10
CA ILE A 116 -2.70 -7.65 -19.72
C ILE A 116 -3.66 -6.77 -20.51
N LEU A 117 -4.07 -5.63 -19.94
CA LEU A 117 -4.97 -4.68 -20.62
C LEU A 117 -4.33 -4.12 -21.90
N PHE A 118 -3.04 -3.78 -21.85
CA PHE A 118 -2.30 -3.31 -23.02
C PHE A 118 -2.21 -4.37 -24.12
N TYR A 119 -1.81 -5.60 -23.78
CA TYR A 119 -1.74 -6.70 -24.75
C TYR A 119 -3.11 -7.02 -25.35
N SER A 120 -4.18 -6.93 -24.56
CA SER A 120 -5.54 -7.14 -25.05
C SER A 120 -5.91 -6.08 -26.10
N ILE A 121 -5.67 -4.80 -25.83
CA ILE A 121 -5.96 -3.70 -26.78
C ILE A 121 -5.14 -3.88 -28.07
N LEU A 122 -3.85 -4.20 -27.95
CA LEU A 122 -2.98 -4.42 -29.09
C LEU A 122 -3.49 -5.57 -29.96
N PHE A 123 -3.86 -6.69 -29.34
CA PHE A 123 -4.41 -7.85 -30.03
C PHE A 123 -5.69 -7.51 -30.80
N TYR A 124 -6.66 -6.83 -30.15
CA TYR A 124 -7.88 -6.40 -30.81
C TYR A 124 -7.62 -5.41 -31.94
N SER A 125 -6.63 -4.54 -31.80
CA SER A 125 -6.26 -3.56 -32.84
C SER A 125 -5.70 -4.27 -34.09
N ILE A 126 -4.84 -5.27 -33.91
CA ILE A 126 -4.29 -6.07 -35.01
C ILE A 126 -5.42 -6.85 -35.70
N LEU A 127 -6.26 -7.53 -34.92
CA LEU A 127 -7.36 -8.33 -35.44
C LEU A 127 -8.35 -7.46 -36.24
N PHE A 128 -8.69 -6.28 -35.74
CA PHE A 128 -9.52 -5.31 -36.44
C PHE A 128 -8.88 -4.89 -37.77
N TYR A 129 -7.60 -4.52 -37.76
CA TYR A 129 -6.88 -4.13 -38.98
C TYR A 129 -6.84 -5.27 -40.01
N SER A 130 -6.61 -6.51 -39.57
CA SER A 130 -6.63 -7.68 -40.43
C SER A 130 -7.99 -7.89 -41.10
N ILE A 131 -9.09 -7.79 -40.35
CA ILE A 131 -10.45 -7.93 -40.91
C ILE A 131 -10.75 -6.84 -41.94
N VAL A 132 -10.43 -5.58 -41.63
CA VAL A 132 -10.63 -4.45 -42.57
C VAL A 132 -9.78 -4.64 -43.84
N SER A 133 -8.53 -5.09 -43.69
CA SER A 133 -7.62 -5.34 -44.83
C SER A 133 -8.07 -6.50 -45.73
N ILE A 134 -8.68 -7.54 -45.16
CA ILE A 134 -9.26 -8.64 -45.94
C ILE A 134 -10.52 -8.16 -46.66
N SER A 135 -11.40 -7.45 -45.95
CA SER A 135 -12.63 -6.90 -46.52
C SER A 135 -12.38 -5.94 -47.68
N SER A 136 -11.34 -5.10 -47.59
CA SER A 136 -10.99 -4.19 -48.69
C SER A 136 -10.47 -4.95 -49.90
N ARG A 137 -9.62 -5.97 -49.73
CA ARG A 137 -9.13 -6.82 -50.83
C ARG A 137 -10.26 -7.55 -51.56
N CYS A 138 -11.19 -8.18 -50.84
CA CYS A 138 -12.33 -8.86 -51.47
C CYS A 138 -13.20 -7.94 -52.33
N LYS A 139 -13.26 -6.63 -52.01
CA LYS A 139 -14.04 -5.66 -52.80
C LYS A 139 -13.38 -5.33 -54.14
N TYR A 140 -12.04 -5.29 -54.20
CA TYR A 140 -11.30 -5.02 -55.44
C TYR A 140 -11.27 -6.22 -56.40
N ASP A 141 -11.23 -7.46 -55.88
CA ASP A 141 -11.25 -8.66 -56.74
C ASP A 141 -12.63 -8.92 -57.39
N SER A 142 -13.67 -8.21 -56.96
CA SER A 142 -15.05 -8.35 -57.46
C SER A 142 -15.47 -7.33 -58.54
N THR A 143 -14.55 -6.46 -58.98
CA THR A 143 -14.76 -5.43 -60.03
C THR A 143 -13.85 -5.69 -61.22
#